data_AF-A0A9E2FW01-F1
#
_entry.id   AF-A0A9E2FW01-F1
#
_cell.length_a   1.000
_cell.length_b   1.000
_cell.length_c   1.000
_cell.angle_alpha   90.00
_cell.angle_beta   90.00
_cell.angle_gamma   90.00
#
_symmetry.space_group_name_H-M   'P 1'
#
loop_
_entity.id
_entity.type
_entity.pdbx_description
1 polymer ?
#
loop_
_entity_poly.entity_id
_entity_poly.type
_entity_poly.pdbx_seq_one_letter_code
_entity_poly.pdbx_strand_id
1 'polypeptide(L)'
;MKHMFTLLLLLLLAAACRKSDSIVSDKNNYLLGCWVGPVYADSLVTFTRAQTLPDDGYGIVFQSDQQFIERKNAGWCGTPPITYANYTGNWTLTDSIVDISVPYWGGSADYRWKLLSVDGHTLRIYTIAAEYQ
;
A
#
# COMPACT_ATOMS: atom_id res chain seq x y z
N MET A 1 -26.38 -20.94 -39.84
CA MET A 1 -26.22 -21.49 -38.46
C MET A 1 -24.76 -21.50 -37.96
N LYS A 2 -23.74 -21.55 -38.84
CA LYS A 2 -22.31 -21.56 -38.43
C LYS A 2 -21.82 -20.17 -37.95
N HIS A 3 -22.27 -19.10 -38.61
CA HIS A 3 -21.93 -17.71 -38.24
C HIS A 3 -22.61 -17.20 -36.97
N MET A 4 -23.68 -17.87 -36.51
CA MET A 4 -24.39 -17.50 -35.28
C MET A 4 -23.61 -17.91 -34.02
N PHE A 5 -22.83 -19.00 -34.12
CA PHE A 5 -21.93 -19.45 -33.05
C PHE A 5 -20.66 -18.59 -32.97
N THR A 6 -20.19 -18.07 -34.11
CA THR A 6 -19.00 -17.21 -34.17
C THR A 6 -19.25 -15.83 -33.54
N LEU A 7 -20.47 -15.30 -33.67
CA LEU A 7 -20.86 -14.00 -33.06
C LEU A 7 -21.00 -14.09 -31.53
N LEU A 8 -21.44 -15.25 -31.02
CA LEU A 8 -21.59 -15.50 -29.58
C LEU A 8 -20.24 -15.61 -28.85
N LEU A 9 -19.21 -16.15 -29.52
CA LEU A 9 -17.86 -16.27 -28.98
C LEU A 9 -17.14 -14.91 -28.87
N LEU A 10 -17.44 -13.97 -29.78
CA LEU A 10 -16.90 -12.61 -29.72
C LEU A 10 -17.49 -11.78 -28.57
N LEU A 11 -18.76 -12.02 -28.21
CA LEU A 11 -19.42 -11.32 -27.10
C LEU A 11 -18.86 -11.71 -25.72
N LEU A 12 -18.40 -12.96 -25.55
CA LEU A 12 -17.85 -13.46 -24.29
C LEU A 12 -16.45 -12.90 -23.97
N LEU A 13 -15.69 -12.48 -25.00
CA LEU A 13 -14.36 -11.86 -24.81
C LEU A 13 -14.44 -10.40 -24.31
N ALA A 14 -15.58 -9.71 -24.52
CA ALA A 14 -15.78 -8.34 -24.02
C ALA A 14 -16.12 -8.28 -22.51
N ALA A 15 -16.54 -9.40 -21.91
CA ALA A 15 -16.91 -9.49 -20.49
C ALA A 15 -15.72 -9.80 -19.56
N ALA A 16 -14.52 -10.04 -20.10
CA ALA A 16 -13.34 -10.35 -19.30
C ALA A 16 -12.61 -9.10 -18.76
N CYS A 17 -13.22 -7.92 -18.84
CA CYS A 17 -12.75 -6.75 -18.10
C CYS A 17 -13.03 -6.98 -16.61
N ARG A 18 -12.10 -7.67 -15.94
CA ARG A 18 -12.06 -7.72 -14.48
C ARG A 18 -12.00 -6.27 -14.00
N LYS A 19 -12.96 -5.88 -13.16
CA LYS A 19 -12.82 -4.72 -12.29
C LYS A 19 -11.54 -4.97 -11.47
N SER A 20 -10.42 -4.39 -11.89
CA SER A 20 -9.35 -4.12 -10.94
C SER A 20 -9.97 -3.22 -9.89
N ASP A 21 -9.90 -3.61 -8.62
CA ASP A 21 -10.20 -2.73 -7.50
C ASP A 21 -9.18 -1.58 -7.57
N SER A 22 -9.51 -0.58 -8.38
CA SER A 22 -8.80 0.67 -8.47
C SER A 22 -8.96 1.31 -7.10
N ILE A 23 -7.89 1.27 -6.30
CA ILE A 23 -7.79 2.07 -5.09
C ILE A 23 -8.11 3.49 -5.52
N VAL A 24 -9.23 4.00 -5.02
CA VAL A 24 -9.77 5.30 -5.39
C VAL A 24 -8.70 6.34 -5.06
N SER A 25 -8.02 6.84 -6.10
CA SER A 25 -7.23 8.06 -6.00
C SER A 25 -8.24 9.20 -5.88
N ASP A 26 -8.69 9.48 -4.66
CA ASP A 26 -9.37 10.73 -4.40
C ASP A 26 -8.35 11.84 -4.70
N LYS A 27 -8.59 12.61 -5.78
CA LYS A 27 -7.71 13.72 -6.17
C LYS A 27 -7.56 14.76 -5.05
N ASN A 28 -8.43 14.72 -4.04
CA ASN A 28 -8.38 15.61 -2.88
C ASN A 28 -7.45 15.12 -1.76
N ASN A 29 -6.98 13.87 -1.78
CA ASN A 29 -5.99 13.38 -0.82
C ASN A 29 -4.96 12.46 -1.50
N TYR A 30 -3.88 13.06 -1.98
CA TYR A 30 -2.77 12.31 -2.56
C TYR A 30 -2.17 11.29 -1.59
N LEU A 31 -2.38 11.34 -0.27
CA LEU A 31 -1.84 10.31 0.63
C LEU A 31 -2.45 8.93 0.38
N LEU A 32 -3.71 8.87 -0.08
CA LEU A 32 -4.39 7.62 -0.37
C LEU A 32 -3.72 6.85 -1.52
N GLY A 33 -3.66 5.53 -1.39
CA GLY A 33 -3.07 4.65 -2.39
C GLY A 33 -1.88 3.83 -1.89
N CYS A 34 -1.23 3.14 -2.83
CA CYS A 34 -0.10 2.25 -2.58
C CYS A 34 1.23 2.97 -2.78
N TRP A 35 2.14 2.77 -1.82
CA TRP A 35 3.46 3.37 -1.75
C TRP A 35 4.50 2.29 -1.47
N VAL A 36 5.53 2.22 -2.32
CA VAL A 36 6.49 1.12 -2.34
C VAL A 36 7.92 1.65 -2.49
N GLY A 37 8.89 0.75 -2.32
CA GLY A 37 10.31 1.04 -2.56
C GLY A 37 10.83 2.20 -1.72
N PRO A 38 10.73 2.13 -0.37
CA PRO A 38 11.22 3.21 0.48
C PRO A 38 12.73 3.41 0.28
N VAL A 39 13.12 4.67 0.09
CA VAL A 39 14.52 5.11 0.12
C VAL A 39 14.74 5.88 1.42
N TYR A 40 15.70 5.41 2.21
CA TYR A 40 16.01 5.95 3.53
C TYR A 40 17.22 6.90 3.47
N ALA A 41 17.08 8.07 4.09
CA ALA A 41 18.16 9.01 4.34
C ALA A 41 17.98 9.60 5.75
N ASP A 42 18.70 9.04 6.73
CA ASP A 42 18.46 9.28 8.16
C ASP A 42 16.99 9.01 8.54
N SER A 43 16.30 9.98 9.13
CA SER A 43 14.87 9.92 9.47
C SER A 43 13.95 10.25 8.30
N LEU A 44 14.48 10.57 7.11
CA LEU A 44 13.67 10.80 5.92
C LEU A 44 13.40 9.50 5.19
N VAL A 45 12.15 9.29 4.82
CA VAL A 45 11.73 8.15 3.98
C VAL A 45 10.99 8.70 2.77
N THR A 46 11.42 8.26 1.59
CA THR A 46 10.76 8.59 0.32
C THR A 46 10.21 7.33 -0.31
N PHE A 47 8.91 7.30 -0.58
CA PHE A 47 8.23 6.23 -1.27
C PHE A 47 7.86 6.65 -2.70
N THR A 48 7.72 5.64 -3.56
CA THR A 48 7.19 5.80 -4.92
C THR A 48 5.77 5.26 -4.98
N ARG A 49 4.88 5.96 -5.69
CA ARG A 49 3.51 5.48 -5.92
C ARG A 49 3.51 4.21 -6.77
N ALA A 50 2.68 3.25 -6.41
CA ALA A 50 2.39 2.06 -7.20
C ALA A 50 0.88 1.82 -7.32
N GLN A 51 0.50 0.91 -8.23
CA GLN A 51 -0.88 0.44 -8.36
C GLN A 51 -1.20 -0.66 -7.33
N THR A 52 -0.21 -1.49 -6.99
CA THR A 52 -0.34 -2.63 -6.09
C THR A 52 0.91 -2.79 -5.23
N LEU A 53 0.81 -3.54 -4.14
CA LEU A 53 1.96 -3.95 -3.32
C LEU A 53 2.81 -4.99 -4.08
N PRO A 54 4.14 -5.01 -3.92
CA PRO A 54 5.01 -6.03 -4.51
C PRO A 54 4.86 -7.37 -3.77
N ASP A 55 4.95 -8.51 -4.45
CA ASP A 55 4.80 -9.82 -3.81
C ASP A 55 5.98 -10.17 -2.86
N ASP A 56 7.16 -9.61 -3.08
CA ASP A 56 8.39 -9.95 -2.36
C ASP A 56 9.11 -8.71 -1.81
N GLY A 57 8.35 -7.67 -1.48
CA GLY A 57 8.92 -6.41 -1.02
C GLY A 57 8.07 -5.69 0.02
N TYR A 58 8.68 -4.65 0.59
CA TYR A 58 8.00 -3.74 1.50
C TYR A 58 7.12 -2.75 0.74
N GLY A 59 5.95 -2.44 1.31
CA GLY A 59 5.07 -1.40 0.82
C GLY A 59 3.95 -1.10 1.80
N ILE A 60 3.31 0.04 1.61
CA ILE A 60 2.22 0.51 2.47
C ILE A 60 1.04 0.97 1.63
N VAL A 61 -0.17 0.88 2.18
CA VAL A 61 -1.40 1.40 1.58
C VAL A 61 -2.17 2.21 2.59
N PHE A 62 -2.51 3.45 2.21
CA PHE A 62 -3.49 4.27 2.94
C PHE A 62 -4.85 4.17 2.26
N GLN A 63 -5.86 3.71 2.99
CA GLN A 63 -7.24 3.60 2.50
C GLN A 63 -8.12 4.72 3.06
N SER A 64 -9.17 5.09 2.31
CA SER A 64 -10.06 6.21 2.63
C SER A 64 -10.90 6.01 3.89
N ASP A 65 -11.05 4.76 4.34
CA ASP A 65 -11.76 4.36 5.56
C ASP A 65 -10.86 4.31 6.80
N GLN A 66 -9.68 4.95 6.73
CA GLN A 66 -8.65 4.97 7.80
C GLN A 66 -7.97 3.62 8.04
N GLN A 67 -8.17 2.62 7.16
CA GLN A 67 -7.36 1.41 7.19
C GLN A 67 -5.97 1.65 6.60
N PHE A 68 -4.98 1.05 7.25
CA PHE A 68 -3.59 1.04 6.82
C PHE A 68 -3.17 -0.40 6.54
N ILE A 69 -2.52 -0.65 5.41
CA ILE A 69 -1.94 -1.97 5.12
C ILE A 69 -0.43 -1.82 5.04
N GLU A 70 0.30 -2.57 5.85
CA GLU A 70 1.75 -2.70 5.76
C GLU A 70 2.12 -4.09 5.24
N ARG A 71 2.82 -4.15 4.12
CA ARG A 71 3.44 -5.39 3.64
C ARG A 71 4.87 -5.46 4.14
N LYS A 72 5.18 -6.46 4.96
CA LYS A 72 6.54 -6.70 5.45
C LYS A 72 6.82 -8.17 5.73
N ASN A 73 8.04 -8.47 6.16
CA ASN A 73 8.47 -9.82 6.50
C ASN A 73 7.48 -10.49 7.46
N ALA A 74 7.17 -11.76 7.20
CA ALA A 74 6.19 -12.55 7.94
C ALA A 74 6.81 -13.50 8.96
N GLY A 75 8.02 -13.22 9.43
CA GLY A 75 8.72 -14.09 10.35
C GLY A 75 9.97 -13.47 10.99
N TRP A 76 10.45 -14.17 12.01
CA TRP A 76 11.54 -13.77 12.90
C TRP A 76 12.88 -13.59 12.19
N CYS A 77 13.12 -14.34 11.12
CA CYS A 77 14.43 -14.40 10.49
C CYS A 77 14.33 -13.99 9.01
N GLY A 78 15.03 -12.92 8.63
CA GLY A 78 15.17 -12.46 7.25
C GLY A 78 16.11 -13.33 6.39
N THR A 79 16.20 -14.63 6.67
CA THR A 79 17.03 -15.54 5.89
C THR A 79 16.23 -16.00 4.67
N PRO A 80 16.76 -15.89 3.44
CA PRO A 80 16.05 -16.32 2.25
C PRO A 80 15.58 -17.78 2.31
N PRO A 81 14.37 -18.08 1.80
CA PRO A 81 13.41 -17.13 1.24
C PRO A 81 12.68 -16.32 2.33
N ILE A 82 12.64 -14.99 2.18
CA ILE A 82 11.87 -14.10 3.08
C ILE A 82 10.42 -14.12 2.63
N THR A 83 9.52 -14.62 3.48
CA THR A 83 8.08 -14.55 3.23
C THR A 83 7.55 -13.16 3.62
N TYR A 84 6.67 -12.60 2.81
CA TYR A 84 6.00 -11.33 3.07
C TYR A 84 4.49 -11.54 3.28
N ALA A 85 3.93 -10.79 4.23
CA ALA A 85 2.50 -10.77 4.51
C ALA A 85 1.98 -9.33 4.61
N ASN A 86 0.68 -9.16 4.39
CA ASN A 86 -0.01 -7.90 4.60
C ASN A 86 -0.57 -7.88 6.02
N TYR A 87 -0.30 -6.80 6.73
CA TYR A 87 -0.83 -6.53 8.06
C TYR A 87 -1.76 -5.33 7.98
N THR A 88 -3.00 -5.51 8.42
CA THR A 88 -4.01 -4.46 8.44
C THR A 88 -4.03 -3.80 9.81
N GLY A 89 -3.84 -2.49 9.80
CA GLY A 89 -3.93 -1.60 10.95
C GLY A 89 -4.77 -0.38 10.63
N ASN A 90 -4.54 0.70 11.34
CA ASN A 90 -5.27 1.96 11.19
C ASN A 90 -4.30 3.14 11.10
N TRP A 91 -4.76 4.21 10.49
CA TRP A 91 -4.03 5.48 10.45
C TRP A 91 -4.95 6.66 10.66
N THR A 92 -4.39 7.76 11.17
CA THR A 92 -5.04 9.06 11.22
C THR A 92 -4.09 10.14 10.71
N LEU A 93 -4.64 11.24 10.23
CA LEU A 93 -3.88 12.43 9.83
C LEU A 93 -4.46 13.65 10.55
N THR A 94 -3.63 14.28 11.37
CA THR A 94 -3.93 15.57 12.01
C THR A 94 -2.87 16.57 11.59
N ASP A 95 -3.28 17.62 10.87
CA ASP A 95 -2.40 18.57 10.19
C ASP A 95 -1.39 17.89 9.24
N SER A 96 -0.14 17.75 9.67
CA SER A 96 0.94 17.07 8.93
C SER A 96 1.44 15.83 9.66
N ILE A 97 0.78 15.41 10.75
CA ILE A 97 1.19 14.25 11.54
C ILE A 97 0.32 13.06 11.16
N VAL A 98 0.98 12.00 10.70
CA VAL A 98 0.37 10.70 10.44
C VAL A 98 0.70 9.79 11.62
N ASP A 99 -0.32 9.37 12.35
CA ASP A 99 -0.20 8.34 13.38
C ASP A 99 -0.71 7.02 12.80
N ILE A 100 0.06 5.95 12.97
CA ILE A 100 -0.22 4.62 12.41
C ILE A 100 -0.08 3.60 13.53
N SER A 101 -1.02 2.67 13.60
CA SER A 101 -0.91 1.48 14.46
C SER A 101 -1.19 0.24 13.62
N VAL A 102 -0.22 -0.68 13.56
CA VAL A 102 -0.29 -1.85 12.67
C VAL A 102 0.33 -3.09 13.32
N PRO A 103 -0.33 -4.26 13.25
CA PRO A 103 0.25 -5.50 13.74
C PRO A 103 1.40 -5.97 12.85
N TYR A 104 2.17 -6.93 13.33
CA TYR A 104 3.10 -7.71 12.53
C TYR A 104 3.24 -9.12 13.09
N TRP A 105 4.04 -9.98 12.45
CA TRP A 105 4.19 -11.37 12.90
C TRP A 105 4.63 -11.52 14.36
N GLY A 106 5.29 -10.52 14.94
CA GLY A 106 5.87 -10.55 16.28
C GLY A 106 5.19 -9.68 17.33
N GLY A 107 4.13 -8.94 16.98
CA GLY A 107 3.50 -7.99 17.91
C GLY A 107 2.80 -6.84 17.19
N SER A 108 2.97 -5.62 17.67
CA SER A 108 2.46 -4.38 17.06
C SER A 108 3.53 -3.31 16.89
N ALA A 109 3.32 -2.44 15.92
CA ALA A 109 4.14 -1.27 15.69
C ALA A 109 3.27 -0.03 15.64
N ASP A 110 3.69 0.99 16.38
CA ASP A 110 3.10 2.33 16.34
C ASP A 110 4.11 3.28 15.69
N TYR A 111 3.70 3.96 14.63
CA TYR A 111 4.51 4.93 13.92
C TYR A 111 3.93 6.32 14.03
N ARG A 112 4.79 7.31 14.24
CA ARG A 112 4.45 8.73 14.11
C ARG A 112 5.33 9.36 13.06
N TRP A 113 4.72 9.82 11.98
CA TRP A 113 5.41 10.44 10.86
C TRP A 113 4.95 11.89 10.66
N LYS A 114 5.88 12.75 10.24
CA LYS A 114 5.54 14.06 9.68
C LYS A 114 5.50 13.96 8.17
N LEU A 115 4.35 14.24 7.57
CA LEU A 115 4.17 14.39 6.13
C LEU A 115 4.90 15.65 5.66
N LEU A 116 5.92 15.47 4.82
CA LEU A 116 6.69 16.59 4.25
C LEU A 116 6.12 17.03 2.91
N SER A 117 5.81 16.07 2.04
CA SER A 117 5.17 16.30 0.74
C SER A 117 4.55 15.02 0.22
N VAL A 118 3.46 15.15 -0.51
CA VAL A 118 2.84 14.03 -1.23
C VAL A 118 2.20 14.51 -2.53
N ASP A 119 2.42 13.76 -3.60
CA ASP A 119 1.83 14.03 -4.92
C ASP A 119 1.44 12.72 -5.64
N GLY A 120 1.19 12.81 -6.95
CA GLY A 120 0.83 11.67 -7.78
C GLY A 120 1.94 10.63 -7.96
N HIS A 121 3.17 10.88 -7.52
CA HIS A 121 4.34 10.04 -7.77
C HIS A 121 5.13 9.72 -6.50
N THR A 122 5.23 10.65 -5.56
CA THR A 122 6.12 10.55 -4.41
C THR A 122 5.40 10.86 -3.11
N LEU A 123 5.78 10.12 -2.06
CA LEU A 123 5.42 10.39 -0.67
C LEU A 123 6.72 10.56 0.12
N ARG A 124 6.88 11.72 0.76
CA ARG A 124 8.05 12.02 1.59
C ARG A 124 7.59 12.27 3.01
N ILE A 125 8.17 11.51 3.94
CA ILE A 125 7.90 11.65 5.37
C ILE A 125 9.20 11.82 6.15
N TYR A 126 9.06 12.37 7.34
CA TYR A 126 10.08 12.34 8.38
C TYR A 126 9.57 11.47 9.54
N THR A 127 10.35 10.45 9.91
CA THR A 127 10.02 9.57 11.03
C THR A 127 10.27 10.30 12.34
N ILE A 128 9.20 10.57 13.10
CA ILE A 128 9.29 11.15 14.45
C ILE A 128 9.53 10.04 15.46
N ALA A 129 8.74 8.97 15.38
CA ALA A 129 8.85 7.81 16.26
C ALA A 129 8.43 6.52 15.55
N ALA A 130 9.01 5.41 16.00
CA ALA A 130 8.62 4.06 15.64
C ALA A 130 8.80 3.18 16.88
N GLU A 131 7.70 2.72 17.47
CA GLU A 131 7.67 1.94 18.70
C GLU A 131 7.19 0.53 18.37
N TYR A 132 7.89 -0.48 18.86
CA TYR A 132 7.58 -1.89 18.65
C TYR A 132 7.27 -2.53 20.00
N GLN A 133 6.16 -3.26 20.06
CA GLN A 133 5.63 -3.93 21.25
C GLN A 133 5.56 -5.43 21.04
#